data_AF-A0A9W6BP99-F1
#
_entry.id   AF-A0A9W6BP99-F1
#
_cell.length_a   1.000
_cell.length_b   1.000
_cell.length_c   1.000
_cell.angle_alpha   90.00
_cell.angle_beta   90.00
_cell.angle_gamma   90.00
#
_symmetry.space_group_name_H-M   'P 1'
#
loop_
_entity.id
_entity.type
_entity.pdbx_description
1 polymer ?
#
loop_
_entity_poly.entity_id
_entity_poly.type
_entity_poly.pdbx_seq_one_letter_code
_entity_poly.pdbx_strand_id
1 'polypeptide(L)'
;MSGLLAIAALTAAGAMGIRRLVLARRNSSETSSPAGSADTAAVDPVTPDGADRSVTIVDNFNTPFVVRLSYKRRVATVYLVRRLDDETKDDTSHVLRSFHFRRAFIGLDPREPRLENEPQRTGGAATASASASADSGAAGQEQPQPQPERIWWHGGNSVLLDLGGRRYVFIGLVIYAFTAYDDIHEYVSKMGNNAVPYPYAVGAKNTYFMIEFTYIPNHIVKLNRPEDEDDPYRVLYNENLCRWLPGVDPKQPLPVPMTHYSGGSWTDAFKLKDYELLCNRQW
;
A
#
# COMPACT_ATOMS: atom_id res chain seq x y z
N MET A 1 34.40 42.02 0.85
CA MET A 1 34.37 40.66 1.40
C MET A 1 32.95 40.16 1.27
N SER A 2 32.63 39.47 0.18
CA SER A 2 31.28 39.01 -0.14
C SER A 2 31.39 37.54 -0.52
N GLY A 3 31.01 36.66 0.40
CA GLY A 3 30.96 35.21 0.16
C GLY A 3 29.57 34.82 -0.30
N LEU A 4 29.43 34.44 -1.57
CA LEU A 4 28.23 33.81 -2.11
C LEU A 4 28.17 32.35 -1.62
N LEU A 5 27.09 32.00 -0.93
CA LEU A 5 26.65 30.63 -0.72
C LEU A 5 26.06 30.10 -2.03
N ALA A 6 26.65 29.05 -2.60
CA ALA A 6 26.05 28.29 -3.70
C ALA A 6 25.12 27.21 -3.12
N ILE A 7 23.81 27.41 -3.28
CA ILE A 7 22.79 26.39 -3.04
C ILE A 7 22.76 25.49 -4.28
N ALA A 8 23.26 24.27 -4.15
CA ALA A 8 23.11 23.25 -5.18
C ALA A 8 21.69 22.69 -5.13
N ALA A 9 20.85 23.11 -6.09
CA ALA A 9 19.57 22.48 -6.35
C ALA A 9 19.80 21.09 -6.97
N LEU A 10 19.43 20.04 -6.24
CA LEU A 10 19.45 18.66 -6.72
C LEU A 10 18.27 18.47 -7.68
N THR A 11 18.49 18.60 -8.98
CA THR A 11 17.53 18.25 -10.03
C THR A 11 17.39 16.73 -10.12
N ALA A 12 16.53 16.15 -9.27
CA ALA A 12 16.06 14.79 -9.41
C ALA A 12 14.96 14.73 -10.51
N ALA A 13 15.36 14.97 -11.75
CA ALA A 13 14.63 14.57 -12.94
C ALA A 13 15.46 13.54 -13.70
N GLY A 14 15.88 12.49 -13.00
CA GLY A 14 16.39 11.29 -13.63
C GLY A 14 15.20 10.57 -14.24
N ALA A 15 15.12 10.56 -15.56
CA ALA A 15 14.21 9.73 -16.32
C ALA A 15 14.35 8.28 -15.81
N MET A 16 13.46 7.89 -14.90
CA MET A 16 13.27 6.52 -14.50
C MET A 16 12.59 5.88 -15.70
N GLY A 17 13.40 5.49 -16.67
CA GLY A 17 12.98 4.66 -17.77
C GLY A 17 12.43 3.40 -17.12
N ILE A 18 11.11 3.34 -16.99
CA ILE A 18 10.36 2.09 -16.91
C ILE A 18 10.73 1.39 -18.21
N ARG A 19 11.85 0.67 -18.19
CA ARG A 19 12.21 -0.24 -19.26
C ARG A 19 10.99 -1.12 -19.39
N ARG A 20 10.36 -1.08 -20.56
CA ARG A 20 9.43 -2.11 -21.01
C ARG A 20 10.04 -3.43 -20.59
N LEU A 21 9.52 -4.02 -19.51
CA LEU A 21 9.71 -5.43 -19.27
C LEU A 21 8.90 -6.06 -20.39
N VAL A 22 9.55 -6.29 -21.53
CA VAL A 22 9.01 -7.11 -22.60
C VAL A 22 8.96 -8.50 -21.99
N LEU A 23 7.86 -8.78 -21.28
CA LEU A 23 7.45 -10.13 -20.95
C LEU A 23 7.27 -10.81 -22.30
N ALA A 24 8.30 -11.55 -22.71
CA ALA A 24 8.23 -12.43 -23.85
C ALA A 24 6.99 -13.30 -23.65
N ARG A 25 6.02 -13.11 -24.54
CA ARG A 25 4.80 -13.92 -24.60
C ARG A 25 5.24 -15.35 -24.95
N ARG A 26 5.55 -16.15 -23.93
CA ARG A 26 5.72 -17.59 -24.09
C ARG A 26 4.33 -18.13 -24.41
N ASN A 27 4.12 -18.50 -25.68
CA ASN A 27 3.09 -19.46 -26.04
C ASN A 27 3.48 -20.78 -25.35
N SER A 28 2.85 -21.06 -24.21
CA SER A 28 2.97 -22.32 -23.50
C SER A 28 2.23 -23.39 -24.29
N SER A 29 2.98 -24.21 -25.03
CA SER A 29 2.57 -25.58 -25.34
C SER A 29 2.47 -26.38 -24.04
N GLU A 30 1.52 -27.29 -24.05
CA GLU A 30 1.04 -28.12 -22.94
C GLU A 30 2.17 -28.82 -22.18
N THR A 31 2.33 -28.50 -20.90
CA THR A 31 3.04 -29.35 -19.93
C THR A 31 2.35 -29.25 -18.56
N SER A 32 1.71 -30.36 -18.18
CA SER A 32 1.40 -30.85 -16.83
C SER A 32 1.18 -29.82 -15.71
N SER A 33 -0.08 -29.69 -15.30
CA SER A 33 -0.54 -28.95 -14.12
C SER A 33 0.21 -29.35 -12.83
N PRO A 34 0.83 -28.40 -12.11
CA PRO A 34 1.14 -28.57 -10.71
C PRO A 34 0.02 -28.01 -9.82
N ALA A 35 -0.32 -28.80 -8.80
CA ALA A 35 -1.03 -28.50 -7.56
C ALA A 35 -1.79 -27.15 -7.45
N GLY A 36 -3.12 -27.26 -7.56
CA GLY A 36 -4.07 -26.45 -6.79
C GLY A 36 -4.26 -25.01 -7.24
N SER A 37 -4.91 -24.79 -8.39
CA SER A 37 -5.64 -23.55 -8.59
C SER A 37 -6.75 -23.50 -7.54
N ALA A 38 -6.49 -22.80 -6.44
CA ALA A 38 -7.50 -22.54 -5.42
C ALA A 38 -8.68 -21.89 -6.14
N ASP A 39 -9.75 -22.68 -6.22
CA ASP A 39 -11.01 -22.37 -6.87
C ASP A 39 -11.43 -20.96 -6.41
N THR A 40 -11.24 -19.96 -7.27
CA THR A 40 -11.75 -18.61 -7.03
C THR A 40 -13.25 -18.65 -7.25
N ALA A 41 -13.95 -19.32 -6.33
CA ALA A 41 -15.39 -19.18 -6.22
C ALA A 41 -15.70 -17.68 -6.26
N ALA A 42 -16.66 -17.29 -7.10
CA ALA A 42 -17.00 -15.90 -7.28
C ALA A 42 -17.33 -15.28 -5.92
N VAL A 43 -16.49 -14.34 -5.47
CA VAL A 43 -16.67 -13.65 -4.20
C VAL A 43 -17.59 -12.47 -4.46
N ASP A 44 -18.76 -12.47 -3.80
CA ASP A 44 -19.73 -11.39 -3.93
C ASP A 44 -19.08 -10.03 -3.56
N PRO A 45 -19.13 -9.04 -4.45
CA PRO A 45 -18.51 -7.74 -4.20
C PRO A 45 -19.03 -7.04 -2.94
N VAL A 46 -18.20 -6.17 -2.35
CA VAL A 46 -18.56 -5.28 -1.25
C VAL A 46 -19.05 -3.96 -1.84
N THR A 47 -20.36 -3.79 -1.88
CA THR A 47 -21.02 -2.55 -2.31
C THR A 47 -20.63 -1.36 -1.41
N PRO A 48 -20.83 -0.11 -1.85
CA PRO A 48 -20.58 1.07 -1.01
C PRO A 48 -21.24 0.97 0.37
N ASP A 49 -22.51 0.59 0.42
CA ASP A 49 -23.30 0.48 1.67
C ASP A 49 -22.90 -0.72 2.53
N GLY A 50 -22.21 -1.70 1.95
CA GLY A 50 -21.72 -2.89 2.65
C GLY A 50 -20.29 -2.78 3.16
N ALA A 51 -19.60 -1.66 2.88
CA ALA A 51 -18.20 -1.47 3.24
C ALA A 51 -18.07 -0.92 4.67
N ASP A 52 -17.31 -1.62 5.51
CA ASP A 52 -16.89 -1.12 6.82
C ASP A 52 -15.81 -0.03 6.66
N ARG A 53 -15.01 -0.11 5.59
CA ARG A 53 -13.98 0.89 5.24
C ARG A 53 -13.80 0.97 3.74
N SER A 54 -13.59 2.18 3.24
CA SER A 54 -13.18 2.43 1.85
C SER A 54 -11.80 3.08 1.85
N VAL A 55 -10.90 2.61 0.99
CA VAL A 55 -9.55 3.16 0.81
C VAL A 55 -9.41 3.58 -0.64
N THR A 56 -9.25 4.88 -0.88
CA THR A 56 -8.98 5.40 -2.22
C THR A 56 -7.48 5.46 -2.44
N ILE A 57 -6.99 4.58 -3.31
CA ILE A 57 -5.59 4.53 -3.71
C ILE A 57 -5.44 5.41 -4.95
N VAL A 58 -4.84 6.58 -4.76
CA VAL A 58 -4.45 7.48 -5.85
C VAL A 58 -2.97 7.25 -6.11
N ASP A 59 -2.60 6.96 -7.35
CA ASP A 59 -1.21 7.01 -7.78
C ASP A 59 -0.94 8.30 -8.57
N ASN A 60 0.32 8.51 -8.95
CA ASN A 60 0.76 9.70 -9.69
C ASN A 60 0.15 9.87 -11.09
N PHE A 61 -0.76 9.00 -11.50
CA PHE A 61 -1.29 8.95 -12.85
C PHE A 61 -2.83 9.05 -12.90
N ASN A 62 -3.43 9.62 -11.85
CA ASN A 62 -4.81 10.13 -11.81
C ASN A 62 -5.94 9.13 -12.05
N THR A 63 -5.69 7.82 -12.15
CA THR A 63 -6.76 6.82 -12.14
C THR A 63 -6.82 6.19 -10.76
N PRO A 64 -7.78 6.51 -9.89
CA PRO A 64 -7.83 5.93 -8.56
C PRO A 64 -8.36 4.50 -8.58
N PHE A 65 -7.87 3.67 -7.66
CA PHE A 65 -8.58 2.48 -7.22
C PHE A 65 -9.35 2.80 -5.95
N VAL A 66 -10.51 2.17 -5.78
CA VAL A 66 -11.18 2.15 -4.47
C VAL A 66 -11.17 0.72 -3.96
N VAL A 67 -10.62 0.51 -2.77
CA VAL A 67 -10.67 -0.77 -2.07
C VAL A 67 -11.74 -0.67 -1.00
N ARG A 68 -12.82 -1.43 -1.17
CA ARG A 68 -13.88 -1.57 -0.17
C ARG A 68 -13.65 -2.80 0.66
N LEU A 69 -13.58 -2.62 1.97
CA LEU A 69 -13.34 -3.67 2.95
C LEU A 69 -14.61 -3.92 3.75
N SER A 70 -15.06 -5.17 3.79
CA SER A 70 -16.02 -5.65 4.78
C SER A 70 -15.29 -6.62 5.72
N TYR A 71 -14.99 -6.18 6.94
CA TYR A 71 -14.42 -7.01 8.01
C TYR A 71 -15.39 -8.07 8.48
N LYS A 72 -16.70 -7.75 8.53
CA LYS A 72 -17.74 -8.72 8.89
C LYS A 72 -17.76 -9.89 7.91
N ARG A 73 -17.71 -9.61 6.60
CA ARG A 73 -17.71 -10.63 5.54
C ARG A 73 -16.31 -11.19 5.25
N ARG A 74 -15.26 -10.55 5.77
CA ARG A 74 -13.86 -10.83 5.44
C ARG A 74 -13.62 -10.76 3.93
N VAL A 75 -14.20 -9.76 3.27
CA VAL A 75 -14.07 -9.54 1.82
C VAL A 75 -13.52 -8.16 1.54
N ALA A 76 -12.54 -8.10 0.65
CA ALA A 76 -12.05 -6.87 0.05
C ALA A 76 -12.43 -6.86 -1.44
N THR A 77 -13.02 -5.77 -1.92
CA THR A 77 -13.30 -5.57 -3.35
C THR A 77 -12.51 -4.40 -3.87
N VAL A 78 -11.77 -4.62 -4.95
CA VAL A 78 -11.06 -3.59 -5.69
C VAL A 78 -11.94 -3.11 -6.83
N TYR A 79 -12.12 -1.80 -6.88
CA TYR A 79 -12.90 -1.08 -7.86
C TYR A 79 -11.98 -0.22 -8.71
N LEU A 80 -12.14 -0.28 -10.04
CA LEU A 80 -11.52 0.68 -10.95
C LEU A 80 -12.45 1.87 -11.13
N VAL A 81 -11.98 3.07 -10.76
CA VAL A 81 -12.75 4.30 -10.89
C VAL A 81 -12.31 5.03 -12.16
N ARG A 82 -13.23 5.19 -13.12
CA ARG A 82 -12.92 5.86 -14.41
C ARG A 82 -12.87 7.38 -14.29
N ARG A 83 -13.71 7.96 -13.44
CA ARG A 83 -13.71 9.38 -13.08
C ARG A 83 -14.21 9.56 -11.65
N LEU A 84 -13.54 10.42 -10.91
CA LEU A 84 -14.10 11.05 -9.71
C LEU A 84 -14.80 12.32 -10.20
N ASP A 85 -15.97 12.18 -10.82
CA ASP A 85 -16.78 13.36 -11.13
C ASP A 85 -17.54 13.71 -9.83
N ASP A 86 -17.24 14.87 -9.23
CA ASP A 86 -17.80 15.30 -7.93
C ASP A 86 -19.33 15.43 -7.95
N GLU A 87 -19.94 15.54 -9.12
CA GLU A 87 -21.37 15.84 -9.28
C GLU A 87 -22.25 14.60 -9.54
N THR A 88 -21.71 13.54 -10.12
CA THR A 88 -22.48 12.33 -10.41
C THR A 88 -22.26 11.33 -9.27
N LYS A 89 -23.28 11.20 -8.41
CA LYS A 89 -23.38 10.10 -7.41
C LYS A 89 -23.30 8.70 -8.04
N ASP A 90 -23.27 8.59 -9.37
CA ASP A 90 -23.00 7.36 -10.08
C ASP A 90 -21.52 7.00 -9.97
N ASP A 91 -21.23 6.22 -8.94
CA ASP A 91 -20.02 5.44 -8.81
C ASP A 91 -19.97 4.43 -9.96
N THR A 92 -19.54 4.88 -11.15
CA THR A 92 -19.30 4.04 -12.35
C THR A 92 -18.07 3.14 -12.17
N SER A 93 -17.83 2.70 -10.94
CA SER A 93 -16.71 1.84 -10.64
C SER A 93 -16.98 0.42 -11.10
N HIS A 94 -16.05 -0.10 -11.88
CA HIS A 94 -16.09 -1.49 -12.30
C HIS A 94 -15.39 -2.33 -11.24
N VAL A 95 -16.08 -3.37 -10.76
CA VAL A 95 -15.47 -4.40 -9.91
C VAL A 95 -14.32 -5.02 -10.70
N LEU A 96 -13.09 -4.84 -10.21
CA LEU A 96 -11.91 -5.43 -10.81
C LEU A 96 -11.70 -6.85 -10.26
N ARG A 97 -11.71 -7.00 -8.93
CA ARG A 97 -11.55 -8.28 -8.25
C ARG A 97 -12.01 -8.21 -6.80
N SER A 98 -12.45 -9.35 -6.27
CA SER A 98 -12.77 -9.53 -4.85
C SER A 98 -11.91 -10.63 -4.23
N PHE A 99 -11.58 -10.46 -2.95
CA PHE A 99 -10.71 -11.35 -2.19
C PHE A 99 -11.30 -11.62 -0.81
N HIS A 100 -11.30 -12.89 -0.39
CA HIS A 100 -11.41 -13.20 1.03
C HIS A 100 -10.09 -12.90 1.73
N PHE A 101 -10.13 -12.25 2.89
CA PHE A 101 -8.90 -11.93 3.64
C PHE A 101 -9.01 -12.29 5.12
N ARG A 102 -7.91 -12.74 5.70
CA ARG A 102 -7.74 -12.93 7.15
C ARG A 102 -7.47 -11.60 7.84
N ARG A 103 -6.50 -10.83 7.32
CA ARG A 103 -6.12 -9.50 7.82
C ARG A 103 -5.96 -8.53 6.64
N ALA A 104 -6.25 -7.26 6.88
CA ALA A 104 -5.97 -6.20 5.93
C ALA A 104 -5.05 -5.19 6.60
N PHE A 105 -3.98 -4.83 5.91
CA PHE A 105 -3.08 -3.75 6.28
C PHE A 105 -3.34 -2.57 5.34
N ILE A 106 -3.52 -1.39 5.91
CA ILE A 106 -3.76 -0.17 5.13
C ILE A 106 -2.52 0.69 5.31
N GLY A 107 -1.82 0.94 4.21
CA GLY A 107 -0.58 1.68 4.20
C GLY A 107 -0.88 3.16 4.39
N LEU A 108 -0.61 3.66 5.60
CA LEU A 108 -0.73 5.09 5.91
C LEU A 108 0.66 5.74 5.83
N ASP A 109 0.71 7.02 5.49
CA ASP A 109 1.91 7.80 5.76
C ASP A 109 2.00 8.06 7.26
N PRO A 110 3.05 7.62 7.97
CA PRO A 110 3.20 7.86 9.40
C PRO A 110 3.28 9.36 9.78
N ARG A 111 3.51 10.26 8.81
CA ARG A 111 3.47 11.71 9.00
C ARG A 111 2.04 12.26 9.06
N GLU A 112 1.07 11.52 8.55
CA GLU A 112 -0.33 11.94 8.62
C GLU A 112 -0.87 11.65 10.04
N PRO A 113 -1.43 12.67 10.72
CA PRO A 113 -1.99 12.47 12.04
C PRO A 113 -3.10 11.42 11.98
N ARG A 114 -2.97 10.38 12.82
CA ARG A 114 -4.04 9.42 13.07
C ARG A 114 -5.17 10.14 13.79
N LEU A 115 -6.06 10.77 13.03
CA LEU A 115 -7.36 11.15 13.54
C LEU A 115 -8.17 9.84 13.64
N GLU A 116 -7.88 9.02 14.64
CA GLU A 116 -8.81 7.95 14.96
C GLU A 116 -10.11 8.63 15.36
N ASN A 117 -11.15 8.44 14.56
CA ASN A 117 -12.52 8.74 14.98
C ASN A 117 -12.81 7.81 16.17
N GLU A 118 -12.33 8.14 17.36
CA GLU A 118 -12.91 7.59 18.57
C GLU A 118 -14.40 7.93 18.44
N PRO A 119 -15.29 6.92 18.41
CA PRO A 119 -16.70 7.20 18.51
C PRO A 119 -16.84 8.00 19.79
N GLN A 120 -17.27 9.27 19.68
CA GLN A 120 -17.59 10.07 20.85
C GLN A 120 -18.50 9.22 21.69
N ARG A 121 -17.96 8.63 22.76
CA ARG A 121 -18.74 8.03 23.81
C ARG A 121 -19.50 9.21 24.36
N THR A 122 -20.73 9.37 23.89
CA THR A 122 -21.76 10.14 24.55
C THR A 122 -22.01 9.44 25.88
N GLY A 123 -21.06 9.61 26.79
CA GLY A 123 -21.22 9.34 28.20
C GLY A 123 -22.27 10.30 28.68
N GLY A 124 -23.53 9.89 28.56
CA GLY A 124 -24.65 10.49 29.24
C GLY A 124 -24.38 10.43 30.74
N ALA A 125 -23.72 11.47 31.26
CA ALA A 125 -23.83 11.81 32.66
C ALA A 125 -25.26 12.30 32.87
N ALA A 126 -26.10 11.40 33.36
CA ALA A 126 -27.43 11.73 33.84
C ALA A 126 -27.31 12.60 35.10
N THR A 127 -27.29 13.93 34.92
CA THR A 127 -27.60 14.87 35.99
C THR A 127 -29.10 15.14 35.95
N ALA A 128 -29.81 14.53 36.89
CA ALA A 128 -31.17 14.89 37.22
C ALA A 128 -31.19 16.27 37.90
N SER A 129 -31.89 17.23 37.31
CA SER A 129 -32.50 18.31 38.07
C SER A 129 -33.79 18.76 37.38
N ALA A 130 -34.86 18.71 38.16
CA ALA A 130 -36.19 19.14 37.78
C ALA A 130 -36.36 20.64 38.01
N SER A 131 -37.07 21.32 37.11
CA SER A 131 -38.10 22.32 37.47
C SER A 131 -38.85 22.80 36.23
N ALA A 132 -40.16 22.94 36.38
CA ALA A 132 -41.16 23.27 35.38
C ALA A 132 -41.13 24.75 34.93
N SER A 133 -41.64 25.03 33.72
CA SER A 133 -42.78 25.94 33.50
C SER A 133 -43.12 26.15 32.01
N ALA A 134 -44.43 26.12 31.77
CA ALA A 134 -45.28 26.65 30.69
C ALA A 134 -44.69 27.44 29.49
N ASP A 135 -45.13 27.00 28.32
CA ASP A 135 -45.91 27.75 27.30
C ASP A 135 -45.24 28.91 26.54
N SER A 136 -44.93 28.68 25.27
CA SER A 136 -45.49 29.44 24.14
C SER A 136 -44.91 28.93 22.82
N GLY A 137 -45.80 28.71 21.85
CA GLY A 137 -45.47 28.23 20.52
C GLY A 137 -44.53 29.17 19.77
N ALA A 138 -43.39 28.64 19.36
CA ALA A 138 -42.61 29.17 18.26
C ALA A 138 -42.24 27.97 17.38
N ALA A 139 -42.64 28.02 16.12
CA ALA A 139 -42.27 27.05 15.10
C ALA A 139 -40.74 26.99 15.03
N GLY A 140 -40.18 25.99 15.70
CA GLY A 140 -38.76 25.73 15.71
C GLY A 140 -38.32 25.44 14.28
N GLN A 141 -37.62 26.39 13.69
CA GLN A 141 -36.76 26.08 12.56
C GLN A 141 -35.78 25.03 13.08
N GLU A 142 -36.00 23.77 12.71
CA GLU A 142 -35.00 22.72 12.88
C GLU A 142 -33.73 23.24 12.20
N GLN A 143 -32.78 23.68 13.02
CA GLN A 143 -31.44 23.96 12.52
C GLN A 143 -30.99 22.67 11.83
N PRO A 144 -30.68 22.69 10.53
CA PRO A 144 -30.23 21.50 9.84
C PRO A 144 -29.05 20.97 10.63
N GLN A 145 -29.21 19.77 11.19
CA GLN A 145 -28.13 19.15 11.93
C GLN A 145 -26.91 19.18 11.01
N PRO A 146 -25.75 19.71 11.48
CA PRO A 146 -24.56 19.76 10.67
C PRO A 146 -24.32 18.34 10.19
N GLN A 147 -24.49 18.11 8.87
CA GLN A 147 -24.16 16.82 8.31
C GLN A 147 -22.70 16.58 8.65
N PRO A 148 -22.33 15.41 9.21
CA PRO A 148 -20.95 15.14 9.54
C PRO A 148 -20.14 15.42 8.28
N GLU A 149 -19.24 16.41 8.38
CA GLU A 149 -18.36 16.76 7.29
C GLU A 149 -17.70 15.46 6.84
N ARG A 150 -17.95 15.06 5.59
CA ARG A 150 -17.32 13.87 5.02
C ARG A 150 -15.84 14.20 4.86
N ILE A 151 -15.07 13.90 5.91
CA ILE A 151 -13.62 13.96 5.85
C ILE A 151 -13.19 12.87 4.85
N TRP A 152 -12.75 13.30 3.68
CA TRP A 152 -12.13 12.41 2.71
C TRP A 152 -10.78 11.98 3.27
N TRP A 153 -10.72 10.75 3.77
CA TRP A 153 -9.45 10.13 4.13
C TRP A 153 -8.61 9.93 2.87
N HIS A 154 -7.61 10.77 2.65
CA HIS A 154 -6.51 10.49 1.73
C HIS A 154 -5.52 9.44 2.28
N GLY A 155 -5.77 8.95 3.50
CA GLY A 155 -4.72 8.33 4.31
C GLY A 155 -4.31 6.90 3.94
N GLY A 156 -4.68 6.35 2.79
CA GLY A 156 -4.24 5.01 2.38
C GLY A 156 -3.76 4.97 0.94
N ASN A 157 -2.45 5.01 0.71
CA ASN A 157 -1.88 4.96 -0.65
C ASN A 157 -1.68 3.53 -1.19
N SER A 158 -1.93 2.52 -0.35
CA SER A 158 -1.84 1.11 -0.70
C SER A 158 -2.51 0.23 0.35
N VAL A 159 -2.86 -0.99 -0.03
CA VAL A 159 -3.43 -2.02 0.85
C VAL A 159 -2.67 -3.33 0.64
N LEU A 160 -2.37 -4.03 1.73
CA LEU A 160 -1.85 -5.39 1.71
C LEU A 160 -2.86 -6.32 2.38
N LEU A 161 -3.35 -7.32 1.65
CA LEU A 161 -4.30 -8.31 2.17
C LEU A 161 -3.56 -9.61 2.51
N ASP A 162 -3.75 -10.13 3.72
CA ASP A 162 -3.32 -11.46 4.14
C ASP A 162 -4.44 -12.46 3.82
N LEU A 163 -4.22 -13.34 2.84
CA LEU A 163 -5.18 -14.36 2.43
C LEU A 163 -5.08 -15.65 3.27
N GLY A 164 -4.13 -15.72 4.22
CA GLY A 164 -3.78 -16.94 4.95
C GLY A 164 -2.66 -17.73 4.27
N GLY A 165 -2.02 -18.64 5.03
CA GLY A 165 -0.93 -19.48 4.50
C GLY A 165 0.28 -18.71 3.96
N ARG A 166 0.52 -17.49 4.48
CA ARG A 166 1.53 -16.52 3.98
C ARG A 166 1.30 -16.06 2.54
N ARG A 167 0.09 -16.24 2.00
CA ARG A 167 -0.28 -15.67 0.71
C ARG A 167 -0.84 -14.28 0.93
N TYR A 168 -0.35 -13.33 0.14
CA TYR A 168 -0.73 -11.93 0.24
C TYR A 168 -1.14 -11.37 -1.11
N VAL A 169 -1.96 -10.33 -1.09
CA VAL A 169 -2.25 -9.50 -2.27
C VAL A 169 -1.87 -8.06 -1.94
N PHE A 170 -0.94 -7.52 -2.71
CA PHE A 170 -0.63 -6.10 -2.67
C PHE A 170 -1.53 -5.37 -3.67
N ILE A 171 -2.11 -4.25 -3.22
CA ILE A 171 -2.93 -3.34 -4.01
C ILE A 171 -2.32 -1.95 -3.86
N GLY A 172 -1.69 -1.45 -4.92
CA GLY A 172 -1.07 -0.13 -4.94
C GLY A 172 -0.88 0.35 -6.38
N LEU A 173 0.36 0.67 -6.77
CA LEU A 173 0.72 1.02 -8.15
C LEU A 173 0.33 -0.09 -9.16
N VAL A 174 0.42 -1.34 -8.72
CA VAL A 174 -0.06 -2.54 -9.43
C VAL A 174 -0.78 -3.44 -8.43
N ILE A 175 -1.48 -4.45 -8.94
CA ILE A 175 -2.10 -5.48 -8.09
C ILE A 175 -1.46 -6.83 -8.41
N TYR A 176 -0.86 -7.45 -7.40
CA TYR A 176 -0.26 -8.77 -7.55
C TYR A 176 -0.42 -9.60 -6.27
N ALA A 177 -0.37 -10.91 -6.43
CA ALA A 177 -0.30 -11.86 -5.33
C ALA A 177 1.12 -12.41 -5.18
N PHE A 178 1.48 -12.81 -3.97
CA PHE A 178 2.74 -13.49 -3.67
C PHE A 178 2.64 -14.33 -2.39
N THR A 179 3.60 -15.23 -2.21
CA THR A 179 3.82 -15.97 -0.97
C THR A 179 5.02 -15.39 -0.23
N ALA A 180 4.83 -14.92 1.00
CA ALA A 180 5.92 -14.49 1.87
C ALA A 180 6.69 -15.71 2.42
N TYR A 181 8.00 -15.58 2.62
CA TYR A 181 8.84 -16.61 3.23
C TYR A 181 8.57 -16.76 4.74
N ASP A 182 7.98 -15.74 5.36
CA ASP A 182 7.69 -15.64 6.79
C ASP A 182 6.48 -14.75 7.05
N ASP A 183 5.95 -14.77 8.27
CA ASP A 183 4.71 -14.07 8.60
C ASP A 183 4.94 -12.55 8.71
N ILE A 184 4.19 -11.79 7.90
CA ILE A 184 4.17 -10.32 7.94
C ILE A 184 3.36 -9.86 9.16
N HIS A 185 3.97 -8.96 9.93
CA HIS A 185 3.38 -8.37 11.15
C HIS A 185 3.22 -6.86 11.06
N GLU A 186 4.02 -6.17 10.24
CA GLU A 186 3.92 -4.73 10.03
C GLU A 186 3.86 -4.40 8.54
N TYR A 187 3.17 -3.31 8.23
CA TYR A 187 3.07 -2.77 6.88
C TYR A 187 3.04 -1.26 6.95
N VAL A 188 3.91 -0.63 6.18
CA VAL A 188 4.08 0.83 6.13
C VAL A 188 4.06 1.24 4.67
N SER A 189 3.45 2.37 4.37
CA SER A 189 3.52 2.92 3.03
C SER A 189 3.60 4.44 3.10
N LYS A 190 4.83 4.91 3.28
CA LYS A 190 5.14 6.33 3.40
C LYS A 190 5.06 7.01 2.04
N MET A 191 4.58 8.26 2.00
CA MET A 191 4.69 9.07 0.80
C MET A 191 6.07 9.71 0.76
N GLY A 192 6.83 9.39 -0.29
CA GLY A 192 8.09 10.03 -0.59
C GLY A 192 7.89 11.34 -1.37
N ASN A 193 9.00 11.85 -1.88
CA ASN A 193 8.97 13.04 -2.73
C ASN A 193 8.07 12.82 -3.96
N ASN A 194 7.42 13.88 -4.42
CA ASN A 194 6.50 13.86 -5.57
C ASN A 194 5.31 12.90 -5.38
N ALA A 195 4.83 12.73 -4.15
CA ALA A 195 3.69 11.88 -3.83
C ALA A 195 3.83 10.42 -4.30
N VAL A 196 5.06 9.90 -4.39
CA VAL A 196 5.30 8.49 -4.71
C VAL A 196 5.14 7.66 -3.44
N PRO A 197 4.26 6.65 -3.40
CA PRO A 197 4.17 5.75 -2.25
C PRO A 197 5.37 4.80 -2.22
N TYR A 198 5.93 4.56 -1.02
CA TYR A 198 7.00 3.58 -0.76
C TYR A 198 6.51 2.46 0.18
N PRO A 199 5.61 1.58 -0.29
CA PRO A 199 5.06 0.50 0.51
C PRO A 199 6.08 -0.60 0.79
N TYR A 200 6.25 -0.95 2.07
CA TYR A 200 7.01 -2.11 2.50
C TYR A 200 6.29 -2.85 3.63
N ALA A 201 6.61 -4.14 3.76
CA ALA A 201 6.08 -4.99 4.82
C ALA A 201 7.22 -5.60 5.63
N VAL A 202 7.07 -5.70 6.94
CA VAL A 202 8.07 -6.35 7.81
C VAL A 202 7.52 -7.68 8.30
N GLY A 203 8.21 -8.75 7.91
CA GLY A 203 8.05 -10.10 8.44
C GLY A 203 9.04 -10.39 9.55
N ALA A 204 8.85 -11.52 10.22
CA ALA A 204 9.75 -12.00 11.29
C ALA A 204 11.25 -12.04 10.91
N LYS A 205 11.58 -12.33 9.66
CA LYS A 205 12.93 -12.52 9.12
C LYS A 205 13.24 -11.64 7.92
N ASN A 206 12.23 -11.19 7.17
CA ASN A 206 12.42 -10.46 5.91
C ASN A 206 11.61 -9.15 5.87
N THR A 207 12.15 -8.15 5.18
CA THR A 207 11.48 -6.91 4.80
C THR A 207 11.15 -6.99 3.31
N TYR A 208 9.90 -6.76 2.96
CA TYR A 208 9.36 -6.94 1.62
C TYR A 208 9.09 -5.58 0.97
N PHE A 209 9.58 -5.38 -0.25
CA PHE A 209 9.49 -4.12 -0.98
C PHE A 209 8.49 -4.27 -2.13
N MET A 210 7.38 -3.55 -2.03
CA MET A 210 6.23 -3.83 -2.89
C MET A 210 6.38 -3.28 -4.31
N ILE A 211 7.24 -2.26 -4.51
CA ILE A 211 7.49 -1.64 -5.82
C ILE A 211 8.40 -2.52 -6.68
N GLU A 212 9.45 -3.09 -6.09
CA GLU A 212 10.47 -3.89 -6.78
C GLU A 212 10.14 -5.39 -6.82
N PHE A 213 9.03 -5.79 -6.20
CA PHE A 213 8.61 -7.20 -6.13
C PHE A 213 9.69 -8.10 -5.53
N THR A 214 10.27 -7.67 -4.42
CA THR A 214 11.46 -8.31 -3.80
C THR A 214 11.43 -8.27 -2.28
N TYR A 215 12.42 -8.88 -1.63
CA TYR A 215 12.61 -8.82 -0.19
C TYR A 215 14.09 -8.74 0.19
N ILE A 216 14.39 -8.27 1.39
CA ILE A 216 15.73 -8.31 1.99
C ILE A 216 15.63 -8.92 3.40
N PRO A 217 16.52 -9.83 3.79
CA PRO A 217 16.62 -10.29 5.18
C PRO A 217 16.79 -9.13 6.17
N ASN A 218 16.03 -9.14 7.26
CA ASN A 218 16.00 -8.06 8.24
C ASN A 218 17.37 -7.74 8.84
N HIS A 219 18.27 -8.73 8.96
CA HIS A 219 19.62 -8.49 9.47
C HIS A 219 20.47 -7.64 8.52
N ILE A 220 20.28 -7.76 7.20
CA ILE A 220 20.96 -6.93 6.19
C ILE A 220 20.38 -5.51 6.24
N VAL A 221 19.06 -5.38 6.35
CA VAL A 221 18.40 -4.08 6.53
C VAL A 221 18.95 -3.38 7.76
N LYS A 222 19.00 -4.06 8.91
CA LYS A 222 19.53 -3.49 10.16
C LYS A 222 21.01 -3.09 10.06
N LEU A 223 21.84 -3.88 9.39
CA LEU A 223 23.27 -3.60 9.26
C LEU A 223 23.58 -2.37 8.41
N ASN A 224 22.74 -2.08 7.41
CA ASN A 224 22.98 -1.03 6.41
C ASN A 224 22.09 0.20 6.58
N ARG A 225 21.21 0.20 7.59
CA ARG A 225 20.30 1.31 7.89
C ARG A 225 21.07 2.40 8.64
N PRO A 226 21.01 3.67 8.20
CA PRO A 226 21.49 4.81 8.98
C PRO A 226 20.80 4.86 10.35
N GLU A 227 21.51 5.24 11.41
CA GLU A 227 20.95 5.28 12.78
C GLU A 227 19.78 6.27 12.93
N ASP A 228 19.68 7.25 12.01
CA ASP A 228 18.75 8.36 12.02
C ASP A 228 17.57 8.23 11.03
N GLU A 229 17.53 7.17 10.20
CA GLU A 229 16.49 7.00 9.18
C GLU A 229 15.73 5.68 9.30
N ASP A 230 14.39 5.77 9.29
CA ASP A 230 13.49 4.64 9.47
C ASP A 230 13.03 3.93 8.17
N ASP A 231 13.59 4.30 7.02
CA ASP A 231 13.09 3.86 5.72
C ASP A 231 13.95 2.74 5.11
N PRO A 232 13.45 1.49 5.00
CA PRO A 232 14.22 0.39 4.44
C PRO A 232 14.50 0.55 2.94
N TYR A 233 13.77 1.39 2.20
CA TYR A 233 14.07 1.66 0.79
C TYR A 233 15.42 2.35 0.61
N ARG A 234 15.90 3.06 1.63
CA ARG A 234 17.26 3.62 1.63
C ARG A 234 18.31 2.53 1.54
N VAL A 235 18.11 1.41 2.22
CA VAL A 235 18.99 0.24 2.11
C VAL A 235 18.88 -0.36 0.72
N LEU A 236 17.66 -0.52 0.20
CA LEU A 236 17.39 -1.07 -1.14
C LEU A 236 18.12 -0.31 -2.25
N TYR A 237 18.08 1.02 -2.20
CA TYR A 237 18.70 1.90 -3.19
C TYR A 237 20.11 2.35 -2.79
N ASN A 238 20.68 1.82 -1.71
CA ASN A 238 22.05 2.12 -1.32
C ASN A 238 23.00 1.42 -2.30
N GLU A 239 23.95 2.17 -2.87
CA GLU A 239 24.99 1.62 -3.75
C GLU A 239 25.82 0.51 -3.09
N ASN A 240 25.88 0.49 -1.75
CA ASN A 240 26.60 -0.51 -0.98
C ASN A 240 25.83 -1.82 -0.77
N LEU A 241 24.52 -1.89 -1.05
CA LEU A 241 23.75 -3.12 -0.84
C LEU A 241 24.27 -4.28 -1.70
N CYS A 242 24.77 -3.99 -2.90
CA CYS A 242 25.40 -4.96 -3.81
C CYS A 242 26.55 -5.74 -3.15
N ARG A 243 27.16 -5.21 -2.08
CA ARG A 243 28.28 -5.86 -1.36
C ARG A 243 27.85 -7.03 -0.48
N TRP A 244 26.55 -7.20 -0.22
CA TRP A 244 26.02 -8.14 0.77
C TRP A 244 25.18 -9.27 0.18
N LEU A 245 25.28 -9.51 -1.13
CA LEU A 245 24.51 -10.55 -1.81
C LEU A 245 24.97 -11.97 -1.38
N PRO A 246 24.05 -12.97 -1.37
CA PRO A 246 24.39 -14.34 -1.02
C PRO A 246 25.49 -14.89 -1.94
N GLY A 247 26.56 -15.41 -1.34
CA GLY A 247 27.75 -15.89 -2.06
C GLY A 247 28.93 -14.92 -2.05
N VAL A 248 28.75 -13.70 -1.55
CA VAL A 248 29.86 -12.77 -1.28
C VAL A 248 30.22 -12.89 0.21
N ASP A 249 31.43 -13.36 0.50
CA ASP A 249 31.96 -13.40 1.87
C ASP A 249 32.13 -11.94 2.37
N PRO A 250 31.44 -11.54 3.45
CA PRO A 250 31.49 -10.16 3.95
C PRO A 250 32.87 -9.75 4.49
N LYS A 251 33.78 -10.71 4.67
CA LYS A 251 35.17 -10.47 5.09
C LYS A 251 36.17 -10.50 3.94
N GLN A 252 35.78 -10.91 2.74
CA GLN A 252 36.68 -10.94 1.59
C GLN A 252 36.72 -9.58 0.90
N PRO A 253 37.92 -9.05 0.57
CA PRO A 253 38.02 -7.89 -0.28
C PRO A 253 37.38 -8.20 -1.64
N LEU A 254 36.54 -7.28 -2.11
CA LEU A 254 35.75 -7.48 -3.32
C LEU A 254 36.67 -7.82 -4.50
N PRO A 255 36.39 -8.91 -5.25
CA PRO A 255 36.99 -9.07 -6.56
C PRO A 255 36.39 -7.98 -7.45
N VAL A 256 37.24 -7.04 -7.88
CA VAL A 256 36.97 -5.90 -8.77
C VAL A 256 36.03 -4.77 -8.26
N PRO A 257 36.21 -3.52 -8.72
CA PRO A 257 35.31 -2.42 -8.42
C PRO A 257 33.93 -2.73 -8.99
N MET A 258 32.92 -2.92 -8.13
CA MET A 258 31.53 -3.15 -8.50
C MET A 258 30.86 -1.86 -9.01
N THR A 259 31.37 -1.27 -10.09
CA THR A 259 30.72 -0.08 -10.69
C THR A 259 29.53 -0.43 -11.58
N HIS A 260 29.28 -1.71 -11.90
CA HIS A 260 28.34 -2.08 -12.96
C HIS A 260 27.49 -3.33 -12.72
N TYR A 261 27.01 -3.59 -11.51
CA TYR A 261 25.74 -4.29 -11.43
C TYR A 261 24.64 -3.31 -11.81
N SER A 262 24.33 -3.23 -13.11
CA SER A 262 23.08 -2.65 -13.58
C SER A 262 21.95 -3.30 -12.78
N GLY A 263 21.08 -2.51 -12.14
CA GLY A 263 20.20 -2.88 -11.03
C GLY A 263 19.20 -4.04 -11.21
N GLY A 264 19.36 -4.94 -12.19
CA GLY A 264 18.53 -6.12 -12.40
C GLY A 264 19.07 -7.43 -11.83
N SER A 265 20.35 -7.56 -11.44
CA SER A 265 20.90 -8.88 -11.07
C SER A 265 20.48 -9.39 -9.68
N TRP A 266 20.23 -8.48 -8.73
CA TRP A 266 19.91 -8.88 -7.36
C TRP A 266 18.41 -9.10 -7.14
N THR A 267 17.54 -8.41 -7.89
CA THR A 267 16.10 -8.65 -7.84
C THR A 267 15.77 -10.07 -8.27
N ASP A 268 16.60 -10.68 -9.13
CA ASP A 268 16.51 -12.10 -9.48
C ASP A 268 16.82 -13.05 -8.31
N ALA A 269 17.75 -12.69 -7.42
CA ALA A 269 18.12 -13.50 -6.26
C ALA A 269 17.08 -13.44 -5.13
N PHE A 270 16.33 -12.34 -5.05
CA PHE A 270 15.39 -12.06 -3.97
C PHE A 270 13.94 -11.90 -4.43
N LYS A 271 13.56 -12.61 -5.50
CA LYS A 271 12.18 -12.59 -5.98
C LYS A 271 11.18 -13.06 -4.93
N LEU A 272 10.03 -12.40 -4.91
CA LEU A 272 8.87 -12.90 -4.18
C LEU A 272 8.46 -14.27 -4.73
N LYS A 273 8.21 -15.20 -3.81
CA LYS A 273 7.77 -16.55 -4.15
C LYS A 273 6.34 -16.50 -4.69
N ASP A 274 6.04 -17.33 -5.69
CA ASP A 274 4.71 -17.47 -6.29
C ASP A 274 4.12 -16.12 -6.75
N TYR A 275 4.97 -15.21 -7.23
CA TYR A 275 4.54 -13.91 -7.74
C TYR A 275 3.57 -14.07 -8.92
N GLU A 276 2.42 -13.42 -8.83
CA GLU A 276 1.36 -13.44 -9.83
C GLU A 276 0.81 -12.03 -10.04
N LEU A 277 1.09 -11.43 -11.20
CA LEU A 277 0.54 -10.13 -11.56
C LEU A 277 -0.96 -10.28 -11.89
N LEU A 278 -1.83 -9.71 -11.05
CA LEU A 278 -3.28 -9.82 -11.19
C LEU A 278 -3.87 -8.72 -12.07
N CYS A 279 -3.34 -7.51 -11.92
CA CYS A 279 -3.70 -6.37 -12.74
C CYS A 279 -2.46 -5.51 -12.95
N ASN A 280 -2.01 -5.44 -14.19
CA ASN A 280 -1.11 -4.39 -14.62
C ASN A 280 -1.95 -3.20 -15.08
N ARG A 281 -1.58 -1.97 -14.70
CA ARG A 281 -2.07 -0.81 -15.42
C ARG A 281 -1.42 -0.87 -16.80
N GLN A 282 -2.16 -1.31 -17.81
CA GLN A 282 -1.71 -1.11 -19.19
C GLN A 282 -1.90 0.37 -19.50
N TRP A 283 -0.77 1.07 -19.54
CA TRP A 283 -0.61 2.44 -20.00
C TRP A 283 -0.69 2.49 -21.51
#